data_AF-A0A699S6L0-F1
#
_entry.id   AF-A0A699S6L0-F1
#
_cell.length_a   1.000
_cell.length_b   1.000
_cell.length_c   1.000
_cell.angle_alpha   90.00
_cell.angle_beta   90.00
_cell.angle_gamma   90.00
#
_symmetry.space_group_name_H-M   'P 1'
#
loop_
_entity.id
_entity.type
_entity.pdbx_description
1 polymer ?
#
loop_
_entity_poly.entity_id
_entity_poly.type
_entity_poly.pdbx_seq_one_letter_code
_entity_poly.pdbx_strand_id
1 'polypeptide(L)'
;SHNQVDGTFDCSSGHFNRHGFLCRHVFCVFAILGMDNIPENYINCRWRKNPLPDHLREKRHKFLLSKVTDLKKELEIDTPSQNEPKNKDALYEDLLGVKAHVMVGIKNPNKCPNKGHRRFKSVAGKGKAIKKATTNQKVPFKQGECSKCGQMSHNKHTCDENRMSDEEYQSLLKKKKDSIDFLVNESDDEDDKLDEEEVEVADETDKYDEDEDED
;
A
#
# COMPACT_ATOMS: atom_id res chain seq x y z
N SER A 1 6.83 -32.24 -12.30
CA SER A 1 7.60 -33.44 -12.63
C SER A 1 9.01 -33.00 -12.96
N HIS A 2 9.98 -33.91 -12.81
CA HIS A 2 11.32 -33.72 -13.34
C HIS A 2 11.47 -34.76 -14.45
N ASN A 3 11.64 -34.30 -15.68
CA ASN A 3 11.92 -35.15 -16.81
C ASN A 3 13.44 -35.38 -16.88
N GLN A 4 13.87 -36.59 -16.53
CA GLN A 4 15.29 -36.95 -16.44
C GLN A 4 15.99 -37.04 -17.81
N VAL A 5 15.22 -37.20 -18.90
CA VAL A 5 15.77 -37.31 -20.25
C VAL A 5 16.20 -35.94 -20.78
N ASP A 6 15.34 -34.94 -20.56
CA ASP A 6 15.53 -33.58 -21.10
C ASP A 6 16.03 -32.58 -20.04
N GLY A 7 16.14 -33.00 -18.77
CA GLY A 7 16.44 -32.13 -17.63
C GLY A 7 15.39 -31.04 -17.41
N THR A 8 14.19 -31.20 -17.97
CA THR A 8 13.13 -30.20 -17.90
C THR A 8 12.24 -30.43 -16.69
N PHE A 9 11.76 -29.32 -16.16
CA PHE A 9 10.84 -29.25 -15.04
C PHE A 9 9.51 -28.67 -15.52
N ASP A 10 8.48 -29.47 -15.37
CA ASP A 10 7.11 -29.15 -15.71
C ASP A 10 6.25 -29.23 -14.45
N CYS A 11 5.12 -28.53 -14.44
CA CYS A 11 4.16 -28.65 -13.36
C CYS A 11 2.76 -28.60 -13.95
N SER A 12 1.87 -29.48 -13.47
CA SER A 12 0.45 -29.49 -13.82
C SER A 12 -0.23 -28.14 -13.61
N SER A 13 0.31 -27.29 -12.73
CA SER A 13 -0.16 -25.91 -12.52
C SER A 13 0.04 -25.00 -13.74
N GLY A 14 0.83 -25.38 -14.75
CA GLY A 14 1.04 -24.62 -15.98
C GLY A 14 1.55 -23.18 -15.78
N HIS A 15 2.03 -22.82 -14.59
CA HIS A 15 2.35 -21.45 -14.21
C HIS A 15 3.42 -20.81 -15.09
N PHE A 16 4.43 -21.59 -15.47
CA PHE A 16 5.48 -21.10 -16.35
C PHE A 16 4.93 -20.73 -17.73
N ASN A 17 4.05 -21.55 -18.30
CA ASN A 17 3.43 -21.27 -19.60
C ASN A 17 2.44 -20.10 -19.54
N ARG A 18 1.70 -19.94 -18.43
CA ARG A 18 0.67 -18.89 -18.28
C ARG A 18 1.25 -17.53 -17.86
N HIS A 19 2.23 -17.52 -16.97
CA HIS A 19 2.75 -16.31 -16.35
C HIS A 19 4.22 -16.03 -16.66
N GLY A 20 4.94 -16.98 -17.25
CA GLY A 20 6.36 -16.83 -17.60
C GLY A 20 7.32 -16.94 -16.43
N PHE A 21 6.90 -17.47 -15.28
CA PHE A 21 7.75 -17.73 -14.11
C PHE A 21 7.41 -19.07 -13.43
N LEU A 22 8.37 -19.64 -12.72
CA LEU A 22 8.24 -20.93 -12.05
C LEU A 22 7.29 -20.86 -10.85
N CYS A 23 6.45 -21.88 -10.68
CA CYS A 23 5.59 -21.99 -9.50
C CYS A 23 6.34 -22.55 -8.28
N ARG A 24 5.71 -22.42 -7.12
CA ARG A 24 6.20 -23.01 -5.86
C ARG A 24 6.50 -24.50 -5.98
N HIS A 25 5.72 -25.27 -6.74
CA HIS A 25 5.97 -26.72 -6.88
C HIS A 25 7.31 -27.02 -7.55
N VAL A 26 7.69 -26.27 -8.58
CA VAL A 26 8.99 -26.46 -9.25
C VAL A 26 10.13 -26.06 -8.32
N PHE A 27 9.97 -24.97 -7.56
CA PHE A 27 10.96 -24.59 -6.54
C PHE A 27 11.13 -25.65 -5.44
N CYS A 28 10.06 -26.32 -5.02
CA CYS A 28 10.18 -27.44 -4.08
C CYS A 28 11.00 -28.60 -4.67
N VAL A 29 10.82 -28.91 -5.96
CA VAL A 29 11.63 -29.94 -6.64
C VAL A 29 13.09 -29.51 -6.74
N PHE A 30 13.36 -28.23 -7.04
CA PHE A 30 14.73 -27.69 -7.07
C PHE A 30 15.44 -27.85 -5.72
N ALA A 31 14.73 -27.55 -4.62
CA ALA A 31 15.26 -27.71 -3.27
C ALA A 31 15.58 -29.18 -2.94
N ILE A 32 14.73 -30.14 -3.36
CA ILE A 32 14.99 -31.58 -3.16
C ILE A 32 16.22 -32.03 -3.96
N LEU A 33 16.45 -31.47 -5.14
CA LEU A 33 17.60 -31.77 -5.99
C LEU A 33 18.86 -30.97 -5.62
N GLY A 34 18.81 -30.10 -4.61
CA GLY A 34 19.94 -29.26 -4.21
C GLY A 34 20.34 -28.23 -5.27
N MET A 35 19.38 -27.74 -6.08
CA MET A 35 19.64 -26.71 -7.07
C MET A 35 19.45 -25.32 -6.45
N ASP A 36 20.56 -24.62 -6.24
CA ASP A 36 20.57 -23.27 -5.66
C ASP A 36 20.33 -22.17 -6.70
N ASN A 37 20.43 -22.50 -7.98
CA ASN A 37 20.28 -21.56 -9.09
C ASN A 37 19.17 -22.01 -10.03
N ILE A 38 18.37 -21.04 -10.49
CA ILE A 38 17.34 -21.26 -11.51
C ILE A 38 18.04 -21.43 -12.87
N PRO A 39 17.82 -22.54 -13.60
CA PRO A 39 18.39 -22.72 -14.92
C PRO A 39 17.96 -21.63 -15.92
N GLU A 40 18.85 -21.22 -16.81
CA GLU A 40 18.65 -20.04 -17.67
C GLU A 40 17.45 -20.15 -18.62
N ASN A 41 17.10 -21.36 -19.03
CA ASN A 41 15.91 -21.65 -19.85
C ASN A 41 14.60 -21.27 -19.15
N TYR A 42 14.59 -21.17 -17.82
CA TYR A 42 13.45 -20.71 -17.03
C TYR A 42 13.49 -19.22 -16.68
N ILE A 43 14.54 -18.49 -17.09
CA ILE A 43 14.69 -17.05 -16.87
C ILE A 43 14.34 -16.30 -18.14
N ASN A 44 13.06 -15.96 -18.29
CA ASN A 44 12.56 -15.20 -19.44
C ASN A 44 13.21 -13.80 -19.53
N CYS A 45 13.58 -13.37 -20.74
CA CYS A 45 14.14 -12.03 -21.01
C CYS A 45 13.27 -10.88 -20.47
N ARG A 46 11.94 -11.04 -20.43
CA ARG A 46 11.00 -10.08 -19.85
C ARG A 46 11.29 -9.74 -18.39
N TRP A 47 11.82 -10.70 -17.62
CA TRP A 47 12.17 -10.53 -16.21
C TRP A 47 13.62 -10.11 -15.97
N ARG A 48 14.41 -9.96 -17.04
CA ARG A 48 15.77 -9.44 -16.97
C ARG A 48 15.74 -7.92 -17.06
N LYS A 49 16.71 -7.25 -16.41
CA LYS A 49 16.84 -5.77 -16.41
C LYS A 49 16.87 -5.17 -17.83
N ASN A 50 17.42 -5.91 -18.79
CA ASN A 50 17.53 -5.52 -20.19
C ASN A 50 16.70 -6.47 -21.06
N PRO A 51 15.36 -6.27 -21.15
CA PRO A 51 14.51 -7.16 -21.95
C PRO A 51 14.73 -7.02 -23.45
N LEU A 52 15.40 -5.94 -23.89
CA LEU A 52 15.78 -5.76 -25.29
C LEU A 52 17.27 -5.95 -25.52
N PRO A 53 17.65 -6.65 -26.61
CA PRO A 53 19.01 -6.70 -27.11
C PRO A 53 19.64 -5.32 -27.22
N ASP A 54 20.95 -5.24 -26.99
CA ASP A 54 21.70 -3.98 -26.95
C ASP A 54 21.50 -3.13 -28.21
N HIS A 55 21.53 -3.75 -29.39
CA HIS A 55 21.32 -3.06 -30.67
C HIS A 55 19.92 -2.43 -30.81
N LEU A 56 18.86 -3.08 -30.31
CA LEU A 56 17.50 -2.53 -30.32
C LEU A 56 17.32 -1.43 -29.26
N ARG A 57 18.02 -1.55 -28.13
CA ARG A 57 18.04 -0.51 -27.09
C ARG A 57 18.73 0.75 -27.60
N GLU A 58 19.89 0.61 -28.23
CA GLU A 58 20.63 1.72 -28.79
C GLU A 58 19.86 2.43 -29.91
N LYS A 59 19.22 1.67 -30.82
CA LYS A 59 18.39 2.25 -31.89
C LYS A 59 17.23 3.07 -31.33
N ARG A 60 16.50 2.55 -30.34
CA ARG A 60 15.40 3.28 -29.69
C ARG A 60 15.91 4.50 -28.94
N HIS A 61 17.04 4.39 -28.24
CA HIS A 61 17.64 5.51 -27.53
C HIS A 61 18.06 6.64 -28.49
N LYS A 62 18.74 6.31 -29.60
CA LYS A 62 19.12 7.28 -30.63
C LYS A 62 17.90 7.97 -31.27
N PHE A 63 16.86 7.19 -31.60
CA PHE A 63 15.63 7.72 -32.16
C PHE A 63 14.93 8.69 -31.19
N LEU A 64 14.78 8.30 -29.92
CA LEU A 64 14.16 9.15 -28.90
C LEU A 64 14.96 10.42 -28.66
N LEU A 65 16.29 10.31 -28.54
CA LEU A 65 17.15 11.48 -28.38
C LEU A 65 17.02 12.44 -29.55
N SER A 66 17.06 11.94 -30.80
CA SER A 66 16.85 12.77 -31.98
C SER A 66 15.52 13.51 -31.90
N LYS A 67 14.43 12.79 -31.60
CA LYS A 67 13.10 13.40 -31.53
C LYS A 67 13.00 14.46 -30.44
N VAL A 68 13.58 14.20 -29.26
CA VAL A 68 13.64 15.18 -28.16
C VAL A 68 14.47 16.39 -28.55
N THR A 69 15.59 16.21 -29.24
CA THR A 69 16.40 17.35 -29.71
C THR A 69 15.71 18.18 -30.76
N ASP A 70 14.93 17.56 -31.65
CA ASP A 70 14.18 18.27 -32.68
C ASP A 70 13.02 19.07 -32.07
N LEU A 71 12.25 18.45 -31.17
CA LEU A 71 11.21 19.14 -30.40
C LEU A 71 11.78 20.31 -29.58
N LYS A 72 12.97 20.14 -28.99
CA LYS A 72 13.64 21.22 -28.26
C LYS A 72 13.95 22.41 -29.18
N LYS A 73 14.43 22.17 -30.41
CA LYS A 73 14.72 23.23 -31.37
C LYS A 73 13.44 23.93 -31.83
N GLU A 74 12.37 23.19 -32.09
CA GLU A 74 11.06 23.75 -32.45
C GLU A 74 10.56 24.71 -31.36
N LEU A 75 10.64 24.30 -30.09
CA LEU A 75 10.27 25.16 -28.96
C LEU A 75 11.16 26.40 -28.83
N GLU A 76 12.46 26.27 -29.11
CA GLU A 76 13.44 27.38 -29.03
C GLU A 76 13.25 28.41 -30.16
N ILE A 77 12.58 28.03 -31.25
CA ILE A 77 12.18 28.95 -32.33
C ILE A 77 10.90 29.73 -31.93
N ASP A 78 9.93 29.04 -31.33
CA ASP A 78 8.64 29.62 -30.95
C ASP A 78 8.69 30.48 -29.68
N THR A 79 9.71 30.27 -28.82
CA THR A 79 9.97 31.15 -27.67
C THR A 79 11.14 32.07 -27.98
N PRO A 80 10.92 33.39 -28.14
CA PRO A 80 12.02 34.33 -28.24
C PRO A 80 12.91 34.19 -26.99
N SER A 81 14.22 34.06 -27.21
CA SER A 81 15.23 34.15 -26.15
C SER A 81 14.97 35.42 -25.34
N GLN A 82 14.28 35.27 -24.21
CA GLN A 82 14.16 36.35 -23.25
C GLN A 82 15.58 36.55 -22.74
N ASN A 83 16.21 37.66 -23.13
CA ASN A 83 17.40 38.13 -22.45
C ASN A 83 17.04 38.17 -20.97
N GLU A 84 17.62 37.26 -20.18
CA GLU A 84 17.33 37.16 -18.76
C GLU A 84 17.57 38.55 -18.16
N PRO A 85 16.55 39.23 -17.63
CA PRO A 85 16.74 40.56 -17.09
C PRO A 85 17.80 40.44 -15.99
N LYS A 86 18.86 41.26 -16.10
CA LYS A 86 20.04 41.22 -15.23
C LYS A 86 19.68 41.34 -13.73
N ASN A 87 18.48 41.82 -13.42
CA ASN A 87 17.94 41.94 -12.08
C ASN A 87 16.45 41.54 -12.06
N LYS A 88 16.19 40.27 -11.73
CA LYS A 88 14.82 39.72 -11.64
C LYS A 88 14.02 40.38 -10.52
N ASP A 89 14.67 40.74 -9.42
CA ASP A 89 14.03 41.34 -8.26
C ASP A 89 13.44 42.71 -8.62
N ALA A 90 14.19 43.57 -9.32
CA ALA A 90 13.69 44.86 -9.80
C ALA A 90 12.52 44.72 -10.79
N LEU A 91 12.54 43.70 -11.65
CA LEU A 91 11.44 43.42 -12.58
C LEU A 91 10.16 43.01 -11.82
N TYR A 92 10.29 42.13 -10.82
CA TYR A 92 9.14 41.70 -10.01
C TYR A 92 8.60 42.82 -9.13
N GLU A 93 9.47 43.69 -8.59
CA GLU A 93 9.04 44.87 -7.83
C GLU A 93 8.17 45.81 -8.68
N ASP A 94 8.53 46.03 -9.95
CA ASP A 94 7.81 46.91 -10.87
C ASP A 94 6.47 46.28 -11.32
N LEU A 95 6.46 44.97 -11.63
CA LEU A 95 5.24 44.26 -12.04
C LEU A 95 4.22 44.11 -10.91
N LEU A 96 4.68 43.86 -9.69
CA LEU A 96 3.82 43.60 -8.54
C LEU A 96 3.54 44.87 -7.72
N GLY A 97 4.31 45.95 -7.92
CA GLY A 97 4.23 47.17 -7.11
C GLY A 97 4.62 46.97 -5.65
N VAL A 98 5.24 45.84 -5.32
CA VAL A 98 5.62 45.44 -3.97
C VAL A 98 7.13 45.34 -3.90
N LYS A 99 7.74 46.10 -2.99
CA LYS A 99 9.19 46.03 -2.75
C LYS A 99 9.58 44.65 -2.22
N ALA A 100 10.67 44.08 -2.74
CA ALA A 100 11.17 42.80 -2.28
C ALA A 100 11.47 42.88 -0.78
N HIS A 101 10.91 41.94 -0.02
CA HIS A 101 11.15 41.86 1.42
C HIS A 101 12.62 41.54 1.67
N VAL A 102 13.23 42.18 2.67
CA VAL A 102 14.60 41.85 3.08
C VAL A 102 14.61 40.40 3.55
N MET A 103 15.47 39.58 2.96
CA MET A 103 15.68 38.18 3.35
C MET A 103 15.94 38.11 4.86
N VAL A 104 14.94 37.65 5.61
CA VAL A 104 15.11 37.35 7.03
C VAL A 104 15.87 36.04 7.10
N GLY A 105 17.10 36.06 7.63
CA GLY A 105 17.92 34.87 7.80
C GLY A 105 17.31 33.93 8.84
N ILE A 106 16.37 33.08 8.43
CA ILE A 106 15.81 32.03 9.27
C ILE A 106 16.91 30.97 9.45
N LYS A 107 17.54 30.96 10.62
CA LYS A 107 18.49 29.91 10.99
C LYS A 107 17.72 28.59 11.12
N ASN A 108 18.05 27.61 10.29
CA ASN A 108 17.48 26.27 10.44
C ASN A 108 17.68 25.77 11.88
N PRO A 109 16.65 25.16 12.49
CA PRO A 109 16.81 24.48 13.76
C PRO A 109 17.97 23.49 13.65
N ASN A 110 18.86 23.49 14.66
CA ASN A 110 19.96 22.54 14.71
C ASN A 110 19.42 21.12 14.53
N LYS A 111 20.14 20.28 13.76
CA LYS A 111 19.77 18.88 13.51
C LYS A 111 19.34 18.23 14.83
N CYS A 112 18.05 17.89 14.92
CA CYS A 112 17.58 17.09 16.03
C CYS A 112 18.24 15.71 15.92
N PRO A 113 18.72 15.13 17.04
CA PRO A 113 19.24 13.78 17.02
C PRO A 113 18.15 12.82 16.54
N ASN A 114 18.53 11.92 15.65
CA ASN A 114 17.75 10.75 15.26
C ASN A 114 17.29 9.98 16.51
N LYS A 115 16.01 9.59 16.48
CA LYS A 115 15.28 8.97 17.58
C LYS A 115 16.10 7.82 18.17
N GLY A 116 16.45 7.95 19.46
CA GLY A 116 17.15 6.91 20.22
C GLY A 116 18.62 7.18 20.57
N HIS A 117 19.27 8.24 20.06
CA HIS A 117 20.73 8.32 20.24
C HIS A 117 21.24 8.91 21.57
N ARG A 118 20.57 9.87 22.25
CA ARG A 118 21.05 10.34 23.58
C ARG A 118 19.91 10.84 24.46
N ARG A 119 19.89 10.40 25.72
CA ARG A 119 19.05 11.01 26.78
C ARG A 119 19.66 12.34 27.16
N PHE A 120 19.02 13.45 26.80
CA PHE A 120 19.37 14.74 27.38
C PHE A 120 19.14 14.66 28.89
N LYS A 121 20.21 14.73 29.69
CA LYS A 121 20.07 14.96 31.13
C LYS A 121 19.66 16.43 31.27
N SER A 122 18.38 16.69 31.51
CA SER A 122 17.93 18.03 31.87
C SER A 122 18.59 18.45 33.18
N VAL A 123 19.05 19.70 33.23
CA VAL A 123 19.52 20.32 34.46
C VAL A 123 18.28 20.55 35.35
N ALA A 124 18.20 19.74 36.41
CA ALA A 124 17.39 19.89 37.61
C ALA A 124 16.00 20.57 37.48
N GLY A 125 14.97 19.75 37.28
CA GLY A 125 13.66 19.97 37.87
C GLY A 125 13.29 18.71 38.65
N LYS A 126 13.27 18.78 39.99
CA LYS A 126 12.84 17.69 40.87
C LYS A 126 11.32 17.46 40.73
N GLY A 127 10.87 16.95 39.59
CA GLY A 127 9.57 16.31 39.48
C GLY A 127 9.71 14.88 39.97
N LYS A 128 9.15 14.54 41.14
CA LYS A 128 9.01 13.14 41.53
C LYS A 128 8.16 12.47 40.44
N ALA A 129 8.77 11.56 39.68
CA ALA A 129 8.02 10.74 38.74
C ALA A 129 6.91 10.04 39.51
N ILE A 130 5.65 10.25 39.09
CA ILE A 130 4.54 9.45 39.60
C ILE A 130 4.84 8.02 39.18
N LYS A 131 5.29 7.20 40.14
CA LYS A 131 5.38 5.76 39.96
C LYS A 131 3.94 5.25 39.93
N LYS A 132 3.32 5.19 38.76
CA LYS A 132 2.16 4.31 38.59
C LYS A 132 2.69 2.90 38.83
N ALA A 133 2.13 2.20 39.81
CA ALA A 133 2.49 0.80 40.05
C ALA A 133 2.15 0.03 38.77
N THR A 134 3.16 -0.48 38.09
CA THR A 134 2.95 -1.45 37.02
C THR A 134 2.45 -2.71 37.68
N THR A 135 1.17 -3.05 37.48
CA THR A 135 0.68 -4.38 37.82
C THR A 135 1.44 -5.36 36.94
N ASN A 136 2.27 -6.21 37.55
CA ASN A 136 2.96 -7.32 36.86
C ASN A 136 1.99 -8.45 36.46
N GLN A 137 0.71 -8.12 36.25
CA GLN A 137 -0.26 -9.06 35.74
C GLN A 137 -0.01 -9.19 34.25
N LYS A 138 0.54 -10.34 33.86
CA LYS A 138 0.56 -10.80 32.48
C LYS A 138 -0.86 -10.61 31.94
N VAL A 139 -1.03 -9.72 30.96
CA VAL A 139 -2.34 -9.52 30.32
C VAL A 139 -2.81 -10.90 29.86
N PRO A 140 -3.92 -11.44 30.38
CA PRO A 140 -4.29 -12.81 30.07
C PRO A 140 -4.52 -12.92 28.57
N PHE A 141 -3.87 -13.92 27.95
CA PHE A 141 -4.07 -14.22 26.53
C PHE A 141 -5.54 -14.63 26.36
N LYS A 142 -6.34 -13.75 25.75
CA LYS A 142 -7.77 -13.97 25.57
C LYS A 142 -7.95 -15.05 24.52
N GLN A 143 -8.23 -16.28 24.93
CA GLN A 143 -8.61 -17.35 24.00
C GLN A 143 -10.01 -17.03 23.46
N GLY A 144 -10.17 -17.02 22.14
CA GLY A 144 -11.46 -16.81 21.50
C GLY A 144 -12.35 -18.04 21.60
N GLU A 145 -13.66 -17.83 21.72
CA GLU A 145 -14.65 -18.90 21.66
C GLU A 145 -14.83 -19.38 20.22
N CYS A 146 -15.05 -20.69 20.05
CA CYS A 146 -15.35 -21.25 18.74
C CYS A 146 -16.69 -20.70 18.22
N SER A 147 -16.70 -20.03 17.06
CA SER A 147 -17.94 -19.49 16.48
C SER A 147 -18.96 -20.55 16.02
N LYS A 148 -18.64 -21.85 16.11
CA LYS A 148 -19.58 -22.94 15.80
C LYS A 148 -20.32 -23.46 17.03
N CYS A 149 -19.61 -23.74 18.12
CA CYS A 149 -20.17 -24.36 19.34
C CYS A 149 -20.01 -23.50 20.61
N GLY A 150 -19.40 -22.33 20.51
CA GLY A 150 -19.20 -21.40 21.62
C GLY A 150 -18.14 -21.83 22.65
N GLN A 151 -17.53 -23.01 22.52
CA GLN A 151 -16.57 -23.52 23.50
C GLN A 151 -15.17 -22.88 23.35
N MET A 152 -14.49 -22.66 24.48
CA MET A 152 -13.14 -22.11 24.55
C MET A 152 -12.12 -23.26 24.57
N SER A 153 -11.57 -23.63 23.41
CA SER A 153 -10.40 -24.52 23.32
C SER A 153 -9.92 -24.76 21.87
N HIS A 154 -10.73 -24.38 20.89
CA HIS A 154 -10.48 -24.72 19.49
C HIS A 154 -11.08 -23.65 18.56
N ASN A 155 -10.64 -23.63 17.30
CA ASN A 155 -11.15 -22.72 16.30
C ASN A 155 -12.27 -23.39 15.48
N LYS A 156 -13.08 -22.59 14.76
CA LYS A 156 -14.17 -23.07 13.87
C LYS A 156 -13.77 -24.21 12.93
N HIS A 157 -12.50 -24.26 12.53
CA HIS A 157 -11.99 -25.19 11.52
C HIS A 157 -11.58 -26.54 12.13
N THR A 158 -11.41 -26.59 13.45
CA THR A 158 -11.02 -27.76 14.24
C THR A 158 -12.14 -28.10 15.24
N CYS A 159 -13.38 -27.85 14.84
CA CYS A 159 -14.56 -28.05 15.67
C CYS A 159 -15.26 -29.32 15.21
N ASP A 160 -15.40 -30.24 16.16
CA ASP A 160 -15.88 -31.60 15.92
C ASP A 160 -17.40 -31.72 16.14
N GLU A 161 -18.02 -30.62 16.60
CA GLU A 161 -19.46 -30.55 16.88
C GLU A 161 -20.27 -30.03 15.68
N ASN A 162 -21.52 -30.49 15.60
CA ASN A 162 -22.48 -30.02 14.61
C ASN A 162 -22.81 -28.54 14.84
N ARG A 163 -23.02 -27.80 13.75
CA ARG A 163 -23.34 -26.36 13.75
C ARG A 163 -24.57 -26.10 14.64
N MET A 164 -24.42 -25.28 15.69
CA MET A 164 -25.56 -24.79 16.49
C MET A 164 -26.54 -24.01 15.60
N SER A 165 -27.84 -24.03 15.93
CA SER A 165 -28.82 -23.29 15.14
C SER A 165 -28.56 -21.79 15.25
N ASP A 166 -28.94 -21.04 14.22
CA ASP A 166 -28.70 -19.59 14.19
C ASP A 166 -29.53 -18.91 15.30
N GLU A 167 -30.68 -19.46 15.71
CA GLU A 167 -31.48 -18.99 16.85
C GLU A 167 -30.77 -19.17 18.20
N GLU A 168 -30.08 -20.29 18.42
CA GLU A 168 -29.32 -20.55 19.64
C GLU A 168 -28.11 -19.63 19.76
N TYR A 169 -27.42 -19.39 18.64
CA TYR A 169 -26.27 -18.48 18.60
C TYR A 169 -26.68 -17.03 18.91
N GLN A 170 -27.79 -16.57 18.33
CA GLN A 170 -28.32 -15.23 18.61
C GLN A 170 -28.78 -15.08 20.06
N SER A 171 -29.37 -16.13 20.64
CA SER A 171 -29.76 -16.14 22.05
C SER A 171 -28.56 -16.02 22.99
N LEU A 172 -27.42 -16.66 22.67
CA LEU A 172 -26.18 -16.54 23.44
C LEU A 172 -25.57 -15.14 23.38
N LEU A 173 -25.57 -14.51 22.20
CA LEU A 173 -25.08 -13.14 22.04
C LEU A 173 -25.93 -12.13 22.82
N LYS A 174 -27.26 -12.30 22.79
CA LYS A 174 -28.17 -11.42 23.52
C LYS A 174 -27.95 -11.51 25.04
N LYS A 175 -27.82 -12.73 25.57
CA LYS A 175 -27.51 -12.96 26.99
C LYS A 175 -26.18 -12.33 27.43
N LYS A 176 -25.18 -12.29 26.53
CA LYS A 176 -23.90 -11.60 26.79
C LYS A 176 -24.02 -10.08 26.73
N LYS A 177 -24.85 -9.53 25.84
CA LYS A 177 -25.10 -8.09 25.76
C LYS A 177 -25.82 -7.58 27.01
N ASP A 178 -26.84 -8.32 27.46
CA ASP A 178 -27.59 -7.99 28.69
C ASP A 178 -26.71 -8.08 29.95
N SER A 179 -25.70 -8.94 29.95
CA SER A 179 -24.68 -9.02 31.02
C SER A 179 -23.67 -7.87 30.99
N ILE A 180 -23.46 -7.22 29.84
CA ILE A 180 -22.51 -6.12 29.67
C ILE A 180 -23.19 -4.78 29.97
N ASP A 181 -24.45 -4.59 29.60
CA ASP A 181 -25.22 -3.37 29.89
C ASP A 181 -25.44 -3.15 31.41
N PHE A 182 -25.36 -4.20 32.24
CA PHE A 182 -25.38 -4.06 33.70
C PHE A 182 -24.12 -3.37 34.27
N LEU A 183 -22.99 -3.36 33.55
CA LEU A 183 -21.73 -2.77 34.01
C LEU A 183 -21.47 -1.35 33.48
N VAL A 184 -22.36 -0.79 32.65
CA VAL A 184 -22.15 0.52 31.97
C VAL A 184 -23.06 1.64 32.52
N ASN A 185 -24.05 1.33 33.37
CA ASN A 185 -24.97 2.33 33.94
C ASN A 185 -24.44 3.09 35.18
N GLU A 186 -23.14 3.42 35.24
CA GLU A 186 -22.62 4.29 36.31
C GLU A 186 -21.61 5.35 35.82
N SER A 187 -21.77 5.86 34.59
CA SER A 187 -21.07 7.09 34.19
C SER A 187 -21.83 7.84 33.10
N ASP A 188 -22.77 8.66 33.55
CA ASP A 188 -23.04 10.06 33.18
C ASP A 188 -22.51 10.60 31.83
N ASP A 189 -23.49 11.08 31.05
CA ASP A 189 -23.56 12.40 30.40
C ASP A 189 -22.98 12.68 28.98
N GLU A 190 -23.92 13.15 28.16
CA GLU A 190 -23.88 14.02 26.96
C GLU A 190 -23.53 13.47 25.55
N ASP A 191 -24.56 13.58 24.69
CA ASP A 191 -24.60 14.05 23.30
C ASP A 191 -23.55 13.62 22.26
N ASP A 192 -24.03 13.01 21.15
CA ASP A 192 -23.87 13.63 19.83
C ASP A 192 -24.76 12.96 18.77
N LYS A 193 -25.56 13.79 18.11
CA LYS A 193 -26.53 13.49 17.06
C LYS A 193 -25.85 13.72 15.71
N LEU A 194 -25.77 12.71 14.84
CA LEU A 194 -25.33 12.90 13.45
C LEU A 194 -26.28 12.18 12.48
N ASP A 195 -26.79 12.97 11.54
CA ASP A 195 -27.78 12.67 10.53
C ASP A 195 -27.26 11.69 9.44
N GLU A 196 -28.12 10.80 8.98
CA GLU A 196 -27.89 9.90 7.84
C GLU A 196 -28.39 10.57 6.55
N GLU A 197 -27.49 10.91 5.62
CA GLU A 197 -27.88 11.29 4.25
C GLU A 197 -27.90 10.05 3.33
N GLU A 198 -29.05 9.84 2.71
CA GLU A 198 -29.41 8.79 1.76
C GLU A 198 -28.95 9.20 0.34
N VAL A 199 -28.14 8.38 -0.32
CA VAL A 199 -27.68 8.63 -1.70
C VAL A 199 -28.41 7.68 -2.64
N GLU A 200 -29.38 8.19 -3.40
CA GLU A 200 -30.05 7.46 -4.47
C GLU A 200 -29.17 7.39 -5.73
N VAL A 201 -29.09 6.20 -6.35
CA VAL A 201 -28.35 5.96 -7.59
C VAL A 201 -29.38 5.77 -8.71
N ALA A 202 -29.43 6.69 -9.67
CA ALA A 202 -30.28 6.59 -10.86
C ALA A 202 -29.59 5.74 -11.94
N ASP A 203 -30.33 4.79 -12.49
CA ASP A 203 -29.97 3.89 -13.60
C ASP A 203 -30.37 4.55 -14.93
N GLU A 204 -29.39 4.82 -15.80
CA GLU A 204 -29.61 5.41 -17.13
C GLU A 204 -29.34 4.33 -18.19
N THR A 205 -30.42 3.86 -18.81
CA THR A 205 -30.41 2.89 -19.91
C THR A 205 -30.27 3.60 -21.25
N ASP A 206 -29.15 3.41 -21.95
CA ASP A 206 -28.95 3.88 -23.32
C ASP A 206 -29.62 2.94 -24.34
N LYS A 207 -30.44 3.52 -25.22
CA LYS A 207 -31.05 2.88 -26.40
C LYS A 207 -30.12 3.04 -27.61
N TYR A 208 -29.94 1.97 -28.37
CA TYR A 208 -29.33 2.01 -29.71
C TYR A 208 -30.44 2.16 -30.75
N ASP A 209 -30.32 3.16 -31.62
CA ASP A 209 -31.17 3.34 -32.80
C ASP A 209 -30.52 2.63 -34.01
N GLU A 210 -31.31 1.82 -34.70
CA GLU A 210 -31.01 1.19 -35.99
C GLU A 210 -31.55 2.11 -37.10
N ASP A 211 -30.67 2.66 -37.95
CA ASP A 211 -31.08 3.32 -39.19
C ASP A 211 -30.84 2.35 -40.37
N GLU A 212 -31.95 1.88 -40.95
CA GLU A 212 -32.04 1.30 -42.28
C GLU A 212 -32.07 2.45 -43.31
N ASP A 213 -31.22 2.40 -44.33
CA ASP A 213 -31.42 3.15 -45.57
C ASP A 213 -31.37 2.17 -46.76
N GLU A 214 -32.55 1.93 -47.35
CA GLU A 214 -32.76 1.43 -48.71
C GLU A 214 -32.67 2.60 -49.71
N ASP A 215 -31.84 2.46 -50.74
CA ASP A 215 -32.11 2.69 -52.19
C ASP A 215 -30.82 2.84 -53.02
#